data_AF-K8XVE8-F1
#
_entry.id   AF-K8XVE8-F1
#
_cell.length_a   1.000
_cell.length_b   1.000
_cell.length_c   1.000
_cell.angle_alpha   90.00
_cell.angle_beta   90.00
_cell.angle_gamma   90.00
#
_symmetry.space_group_name_H-M   'P 1'
#
loop_
_entity.id
_entity.type
_entity.pdbx_description
1 polymer ?
#
loop_
_entity_poly.entity_id
_entity_poly.type
_entity_poly.pdbx_seq_one_letter_code
_entity_poly.pdbx_strand_id
1 'polypeptide(L)'
;MVLNSGARSKSPSAEIAKKSLDDFSTKWDSQYPMNSKSWRSNWESVIPFLAYPPNIRKAIYTTNAIESMNMGLRKIIKNRGSFPTDEAAIKLLYLVVAEKM
;
A
#
# COMPACT_ATOMS: atom_id res chain seq x y z
N MET A 1 2.58 -1.30 35.64
CA MET A 1 1.45 -2.25 35.65
C MET A 1 1.30 -2.79 34.24
N VAL A 2 1.91 -3.94 33.97
CA VAL A 2 1.86 -4.63 32.68
C VAL A 2 0.59 -5.48 32.67
N LEU A 3 -0.34 -5.18 31.77
CA LEU A 3 -1.44 -6.07 31.38
C LEU A 3 -1.31 -6.26 29.87
N ASN A 4 -0.55 -7.27 29.46
CA ASN A 4 -1.00 -8.60 29.07
C ASN A 4 -1.50 -8.64 27.61
N SER A 5 -0.58 -9.04 26.75
CA SER A 5 -0.77 -9.80 25.51
C SER A 5 -2.04 -10.66 25.53
N GLY A 6 -3.01 -10.38 24.65
CA GLY A 6 -4.14 -11.30 24.45
C GLY A 6 -5.39 -10.75 23.77
N ALA A 7 -5.64 -9.45 23.76
CA ALA A 7 -6.84 -8.91 23.12
C ALA A 7 -6.56 -8.55 21.65
N ARG A 8 -6.71 -9.54 20.76
CA ARG A 8 -6.89 -9.28 19.33
C ARG A 8 -8.15 -8.43 19.20
N SER A 9 -7.97 -7.12 19.15
CA SER A 9 -9.04 -6.13 19.05
C SER A 9 -9.88 -6.47 17.81
N LYS A 10 -11.00 -7.16 18.02
CA LYS A 10 -12.17 -7.06 17.14
C LYS A 10 -12.67 -5.63 17.29
N SER A 11 -11.97 -4.69 16.66
CA SER A 11 -12.24 -3.27 16.85
C SER A 11 -13.51 -2.88 16.10
N PRO A 12 -14.28 -1.91 16.62
CA PRO A 12 -15.35 -1.22 15.88
C PRO A 12 -14.94 -0.75 14.47
N SER A 13 -13.64 -0.60 14.18
CA SER A 13 -13.10 -0.11 12.91
C SER A 13 -13.29 -1.06 11.72
N ALA A 14 -13.27 -2.38 11.88
CA ALA A 14 -13.39 -3.31 10.76
C ALA A 14 -14.82 -3.42 10.24
N GLU A 15 -15.80 -3.45 11.15
CA GLU A 15 -17.22 -3.45 10.81
C GLU A 15 -17.64 -2.13 10.17
N ILE A 16 -17.18 -1.00 10.72
CA ILE A 16 -17.39 0.32 10.11
C ILE A 16 -16.75 0.39 8.73
N ALA A 17 -15.50 -0.09 8.57
CA ALA A 17 -14.83 -0.09 7.28
C ALA A 17 -15.56 -0.97 6.24
N LYS A 18 -16.10 -2.12 6.67
CA LYS A 18 -16.90 -2.99 5.80
C LYS A 18 -18.18 -2.28 5.36
N LYS A 19 -18.90 -1.65 6.29
CA LYS A 19 -20.09 -0.85 5.96
C LYS A 19 -19.75 0.29 5.00
N SER A 20 -18.66 1.02 5.23
CA SER A 20 -18.21 2.07 4.32
C SER A 20 -17.85 1.53 2.93
N LEU A 21 -17.30 0.32 2.84
CA LEU A 21 -17.04 -0.33 1.55
C LEU A 21 -18.34 -0.73 0.84
N ASP A 22 -19.37 -1.15 1.60
CA ASP A 22 -20.69 -1.43 1.06
C ASP A 22 -21.35 -0.15 0.53
N ASP A 23 -21.35 0.93 1.30
CA ASP A 23 -21.87 2.25 0.87
C ASP A 23 -21.11 2.78 -0.37
N PHE A 24 -19.78 2.62 -0.39
CA PHE A 24 -18.95 2.97 -1.56
C PHE A 24 -19.38 2.17 -2.80
N SER A 25 -19.62 0.88 -2.63
CA SER A 25 -19.98 -0.01 -3.73
C SER A 25 -21.35 0.34 -4.34
N THR A 26 -22.33 0.72 -3.52
CA THR A 26 -23.64 1.19 -3.99
C THR A 26 -23.51 2.40 -4.91
N LYS A 27 -22.56 3.30 -4.63
CA LYS A 27 -22.37 4.52 -5.41
C LYS A 27 -21.53 4.32 -6.67
N TRP A 28 -20.49 3.48 -6.61
CA TRP A 28 -19.44 3.46 -7.63
C TRP A 28 -19.36 2.18 -8.46
N ASP A 29 -20.01 1.08 -8.06
CA ASP A 29 -19.86 -0.19 -8.79
C ASP A 29 -20.47 -0.15 -10.20
N SER A 30 -21.43 0.73 -10.46
CA SER A 30 -22.00 0.90 -11.80
C SER A 30 -20.98 1.39 -12.83
N GLN A 31 -20.00 2.19 -12.40
CA GLN A 31 -18.95 2.73 -13.26
C GLN A 31 -17.63 1.98 -13.10
N TYR A 32 -17.30 1.56 -11.87
CA TYR A 32 -16.01 0.97 -11.51
C TYR A 32 -16.16 -0.30 -10.65
N PRO A 33 -16.78 -1.36 -11.19
CA PRO A 33 -17.12 -2.58 -10.42
C PRO A 33 -15.89 -3.29 -9.86
N MET A 34 -14.72 -3.11 -10.49
CA MET A 34 -13.50 -3.81 -10.11
C MET A 34 -12.86 -3.27 -8.83
N ASN A 35 -13.15 -2.02 -8.47
CA ASN A 35 -12.59 -1.39 -7.27
C ASN A 35 -13.08 -2.12 -6.02
N SER A 36 -14.40 -2.14 -5.79
CA SER A 36 -14.98 -2.78 -4.61
C SER A 36 -14.71 -4.28 -4.58
N LYS A 37 -14.74 -4.95 -5.74
CA LYS A 37 -14.39 -6.37 -5.88
C LYS A 37 -12.97 -6.66 -5.41
N SER A 38 -11.99 -5.84 -5.81
CA SER A 38 -10.60 -5.99 -5.40
C SER A 38 -10.43 -5.80 -3.88
N TRP A 39 -11.08 -4.79 -3.30
CA TRP A 39 -11.06 -4.59 -1.84
C TRP A 39 -11.66 -5.79 -1.09
N ARG A 40 -12.76 -6.34 -1.58
CA ARG A 40 -13.42 -7.52 -0.98
C ARG A 40 -12.59 -8.79 -1.13
N SER A 41 -11.95 -9.03 -2.28
CA SER A 41 -11.11 -10.21 -2.48
C SER A 41 -9.84 -10.20 -1.65
N ASN A 42 -9.35 -9.00 -1.28
CA ASN A 42 -8.14 -8.82 -0.48
C ASN A 42 -8.43 -8.42 0.97
N TRP A 43 -9.68 -8.58 1.42
CA TRP A 43 -10.16 -8.03 2.70
C TRP A 43 -9.32 -8.49 3.91
N GLU A 44 -8.96 -9.78 3.95
CA GLU A 44 -8.12 -10.35 5.02
C GLU A 44 -6.72 -9.73 5.09
N SER A 45 -6.18 -9.28 3.95
CA SER A 45 -4.90 -8.57 3.89
C SER A 45 -5.04 -7.10 4.30
N VAL A 46 -6.22 -6.50 4.12
CA VAL A 46 -6.49 -5.08 4.36
C VAL A 46 -6.84 -4.80 5.83
N ILE A 47 -7.65 -5.66 6.47
CA ILE A 47 -8.09 -5.47 7.86
C ILE A 47 -6.93 -5.23 8.84
N PRO A 48 -5.80 -5.97 8.79
CA PRO A 48 -4.70 -5.78 9.74
C PRO A 48 -4.17 -4.34 9.78
N PHE A 49 -4.23 -3.61 8.65
CA PHE A 49 -3.80 -2.21 8.62
C PHE A 49 -4.66 -1.29 9.50
N LEU A 50 -5.93 -1.64 9.73
CA LEU A 50 -6.84 -0.89 10.60
C LEU A 50 -6.47 -1.00 12.08
N ALA A 51 -5.69 -2.02 12.46
CA ALA A 51 -5.21 -2.22 13.81
C ALA A 51 -4.00 -1.34 14.16
N TYR A 52 -3.35 -0.71 13.18
CA TYR A 52 -2.22 0.19 13.44
C TYR A 52 -2.66 1.50 14.13
N PRO A 53 -1.82 2.06 15.01
CA PRO A 53 -2.03 3.39 15.58
C PRO A 53 -2.23 4.48 14.51
N PRO A 54 -2.98 5.56 14.80
CA PRO A 54 -3.28 6.60 13.80
C PRO A 54 -2.05 7.23 13.12
N ASN A 55 -0.95 7.43 13.84
CA ASN A 55 0.30 7.96 13.28
C ASN A 55 0.94 6.99 12.27
N ILE A 56 0.88 5.69 12.54
CA ILE A 56 1.40 4.65 11.64
C ILE A 56 0.48 4.52 10.42
N ARG A 57 -0.84 4.50 10.62
CA ARG A 57 -1.80 4.52 9.49
C ARG A 57 -1.59 5.72 8.58
N LYS A 58 -1.38 6.92 9.14
CA LYS A 58 -1.08 8.13 8.36
C LYS A 58 0.18 7.95 7.52
N ALA A 59 1.25 7.40 8.08
CA ALA A 59 2.48 7.13 7.33
C ALA A 59 2.30 6.05 6.24
N ILE A 60 1.48 5.04 6.47
CA ILE A 60 1.17 3.99 5.47
C ILE A 60 0.31 4.55 4.33
N TYR A 61 -0.68 5.39 4.64
CA TYR A 61 -1.53 6.03 3.64
C TYR A 61 -0.80 7.09 2.80
N THR A 62 0.33 7.62 3.27
CA THR A 62 1.17 8.46 2.41
C THR A 62 1.89 7.61 1.38
N THR A 63 1.45 7.68 0.13
CA THR A 63 2.13 7.05 -1.00
C THR A 63 3.38 7.81 -1.45
N ASN A 64 3.58 9.05 -0.95
CA ASN A 64 4.66 9.97 -1.33
C ASN A 64 6.05 9.33 -1.37
N ALA A 65 6.40 8.51 -0.38
CA ALA A 65 7.72 7.87 -0.33
C ALA A 65 7.90 6.86 -1.48
N ILE A 66 6.92 5.97 -1.67
CA ILE A 66 6.94 4.94 -2.72
C ILE A 66 6.82 5.59 -4.10
N GLU A 67 5.97 6.61 -4.25
CA GLU A 67 5.82 7.37 -5.49
C GLU A 67 7.09 8.14 -5.87
N SER A 68 7.72 8.82 -4.90
CA SER A 68 9.00 9.53 -5.11
C SER A 68 10.11 8.57 -5.55
N MET A 69 10.19 7.40 -4.90
CA MET A 69 11.11 6.33 -5.29
C MET A 69 10.82 5.84 -6.71
N ASN A 70 9.57 5.46 -7.01
CA ASN A 70 9.15 5.00 -8.34
C ASN A 70 9.42 6.04 -9.43
N MET A 71 9.18 7.33 -9.15
CA MET A 71 9.53 8.41 -10.07
C MET A 71 11.04 8.50 -10.31
N GLY A 72 11.86 8.35 -9.27
CA GLY A 72 13.32 8.30 -9.38
C GLY A 72 13.79 7.16 -10.29
N LEU A 73 13.28 5.96 -10.05
CA LEU A 73 13.62 4.77 -10.84
C LEU A 73 13.19 4.93 -12.30
N ARG A 74 11.95 5.38 -12.56
CA ARG A 74 11.44 5.64 -13.92
C ARG A 74 12.30 6.66 -14.66
N LYS A 75 12.73 7.75 -14.02
CA LYS A 75 13.57 8.78 -14.64
C LYS A 75 14.88 8.21 -15.17
N ILE A 76 15.50 7.31 -14.40
CA ILE A 76 16.80 6.72 -14.72
C ILE A 76 16.68 5.63 -15.78
N ILE A 77 15.63 4.80 -15.71
CA ILE A 77 15.36 3.76 -16.70
C ILE A 77 14.94 4.36 -18.05
N LYS A 78 14.17 5.47 -18.07
CA LYS A 78 13.65 6.06 -19.31
C LYS A 78 14.74 6.38 -20.35
N ASN A 79 15.95 6.71 -19.90
CA ASN A 79 17.07 7.04 -20.79
C ASN A 79 17.94 5.82 -21.16
N ARG A 80 17.62 4.62 -20.65
CA ARG A 80 18.31 3.36 -20.96
C ARG A 80 17.35 2.39 -21.64
N GLY A 81 17.49 2.24 -22.96
CA GLY A 81 16.63 1.38 -23.78
C GLY A 81 16.81 -0.12 -23.50
N SER A 82 17.99 -0.56 -23.06
CA SER A 82 18.25 -1.95 -22.66
C SER A 82 19.39 -2.04 -21.66
N PHE A 83 19.45 -3.17 -20.94
CA PHE A 83 20.56 -3.53 -20.08
C PHE A 83 21.30 -4.73 -20.67
N PRO A 84 22.65 -4.76 -20.60
CA PRO A 84 23.44 -5.86 -21.14
C PRO A 84 23.32 -7.16 -20.32
N THR A 85 23.08 -7.05 -19.01
CA THR A 85 22.80 -8.18 -18.11
C THR A 85 21.83 -7.78 -17.00
N ASP A 86 21.23 -8.77 -16.35
CA ASP A 86 20.37 -8.55 -15.17
C ASP A 86 21.15 -7.92 -14.01
N GLU A 87 22.44 -8.27 -13.80
CA GLU A 87 23.23 -7.62 -12.75
C GLU A 87 23.46 -6.14 -13.02
N ALA A 88 23.60 -5.73 -14.29
CA ALA A 88 23.72 -4.33 -14.64
C ALA A 88 22.45 -3.54 -14.31
N ALA A 89 21.28 -4.14 -14.53
CA ALA A 89 19.99 -3.55 -14.15
C ALA A 89 19.87 -3.43 -12.62
N ILE A 90 20.16 -4.51 -11.88
CA ILE A 90 20.09 -4.54 -10.42
C ILE A 90 21.05 -3.53 -9.78
N LYS A 91 22.30 -3.46 -10.25
CA LYS A 91 23.28 -2.48 -9.76
C LYS A 91 22.79 -1.04 -9.95
N LEU A 92 22.20 -0.74 -11.09
CA LEU A 92 21.66 0.59 -11.33
C LEU A 92 20.52 0.91 -10.37
N LEU A 93 19.54 0.01 -10.23
CA LEU A 93 18.41 0.19 -9.31
C LEU A 93 18.90 0.37 -7.86
N TYR A 94 19.88 -0.42 -7.43
CA TYR A 94 20.50 -0.29 -6.11
C TYR A 94 21.10 1.11 -5.91
N LEU A 95 21.86 1.62 -6.88
CA LEU A 95 22.47 2.95 -6.78
C LEU A 95 21.40 4.05 -6.63
N VAL A 96 20.30 3.96 -7.37
CA VAL A 96 19.20 4.94 -7.25
C VAL A 96 18.60 4.94 -5.86
N VAL A 97 18.39 3.74 -5.31
CA VAL A 97 17.78 3.54 -4.00
C VAL A 97 18.73 4.01 -2.89
N ALA A 98 20.02 3.73 -3.01
CA ALA A 98 21.05 4.15 -2.05
C ALA A 98 21.37 5.65 -2.10
N GLU A 99 21.15 6.33 -3.24
CA GLU A 99 21.40 7.77 -3.38
C GLU A 99 20.22 8.64 -2.91
N LYS A 100 19.00 8.07 -2.89
CA LYS A 100 17.75 8.79 -2.55
C LYS A 100 17.17 8.50 -1.16
N MET A 101 17.64 7.47 -0.46
CA MET A 101 17.31 7.20 0.94
C MET A 101 18.45 7.66 1.85
#